data_AF-A0A6S6SEP2-F1
#
_entry.id   AF-A0A6S6SEP2-F1
#
_cell.length_a   1.000
_cell.length_b   1.000
_cell.length_c   1.000
_cell.angle_alpha   90.00
_cell.angle_beta   90.00
_cell.angle_gamma   90.00
#
_symmetry.space_group_name_H-M   'P 1'
#
loop_
_entity.id
_entity.type
_entity.pdbx_description
1 polymer ?
#
loop_
_entity_poly.entity_id
_entity_poly.type
_entity_poly.pdbx_seq_one_letter_code
_entity_poly.pdbx_strand_id
1 'polypeptide(L)'
;MNDVKTLLAFRDFSVIFDTDEGMLSAVRSVDLSIQKAETVAVVGESGAGKSQLFHAMLGLQAKNASTSGEVLFNGQALNGLSTRQLNEIRGVSIGMIFQDPMTALNPYLRIGKQLSEVLEVHQGMSRKAAKQPVLAMLKKVKLPDPAACYEQYPHQLSGGMRQRVMIAMALLCKPQLIIADEPTTALDVTVQSDIIKL
;
A
#
# COMPACT_ATOMS: atom_id res chain seq x y z
N MET A 1 -11.11 -6.65 -30.30
CA MET A 1 -11.31 -7.36 -29.02
C MET A 1 -10.18 -6.92 -28.12
N ASN A 2 -10.47 -6.13 -27.08
CA ASN A 2 -9.45 -5.68 -26.14
C ASN A 2 -8.96 -6.88 -25.34
N ASP A 3 -7.70 -7.23 -25.49
CA ASP A 3 -7.01 -8.21 -24.65
C ASP A 3 -7.02 -7.68 -23.21
N VAL A 4 -7.89 -8.24 -22.37
CA VAL A 4 -8.00 -7.82 -20.97
C VAL A 4 -6.79 -8.38 -20.24
N LYS A 5 -5.72 -7.58 -20.16
CA LYS A 5 -4.47 -7.99 -19.53
C LYS A 5 -4.63 -7.99 -18.01
N THR A 6 -4.62 -9.18 -17.41
CA THR A 6 -4.63 -9.38 -15.96
C THR A 6 -3.42 -8.74 -15.31
N LEU A 7 -3.69 -7.87 -14.33
CA LEU A 7 -2.68 -7.11 -13.60
C LEU A 7 -2.19 -7.89 -12.38
N LEU A 8 -3.11 -8.46 -11.61
CA LEU A 8 -2.81 -9.27 -10.43
C LEU A 8 -3.58 -10.58 -10.53
N ALA A 9 -2.95 -11.70 -10.21
CA ALA A 9 -3.64 -12.98 -10.08
C ALA A 9 -3.10 -13.77 -8.89
N PHE A 10 -3.99 -14.30 -8.07
CA PHE A 10 -3.74 -15.35 -7.11
C PHE A 10 -4.26 -16.66 -7.69
N ARG A 11 -3.49 -17.75 -7.52
CA ARG A 11 -3.88 -19.10 -7.92
C ARG A 11 -3.55 -20.07 -6.81
N ASP A 12 -4.59 -20.72 -6.28
CA ASP A 12 -4.49 -21.63 -5.13
C ASP A 12 -3.63 -21.05 -3.97
N PHE A 13 -3.72 -19.73 -3.76
CA PHE A 13 -2.82 -19.04 -2.84
C PHE A 13 -3.26 -19.23 -1.39
N SER A 14 -2.35 -19.69 -0.54
CA SER A 14 -2.63 -19.93 0.89
C SER A 14 -1.58 -19.29 1.78
N VAL A 15 -1.99 -18.92 2.99
CA VAL A 15 -1.12 -18.38 4.04
C VAL A 15 -1.37 -19.16 5.33
N ILE A 16 -0.32 -19.77 5.86
CA ILE A 16 -0.37 -20.60 7.08
C ILE A 16 0.62 -20.04 8.09
N PHE A 17 0.16 -19.84 9.32
CA PHE A 17 0.98 -19.42 10.45
C PHE A 17 1.29 -20.61 11.34
N ASP A 18 2.55 -20.74 11.73
CA ASP A 18 2.97 -21.63 12.81
C ASP A 18 2.76 -20.91 14.14
N THR A 19 1.86 -21.43 14.98
CA THR A 19 1.52 -20.87 16.29
C THR A 19 1.75 -21.92 17.38
N ASP A 20 1.81 -21.49 18.64
CA ASP A 20 1.97 -22.40 19.78
C ASP A 20 0.81 -23.41 19.90
N GLU A 21 -0.34 -23.11 19.31
CA GLU A 21 -1.54 -23.98 19.26
C GLU A 21 -1.58 -24.87 17.99
N GLY A 22 -0.60 -24.73 17.10
CA GLY A 22 -0.46 -25.48 15.86
C GLY A 22 -0.57 -24.63 14.59
N MET A 23 -0.79 -25.29 13.45
CA MET A 23 -0.86 -24.61 12.15
C MET A 23 -2.20 -23.89 11.98
N LEU A 24 -2.16 -22.55 11.92
CA LEU A 24 -3.31 -21.71 11.66
C LEU A 24 -3.34 -21.28 10.19
N SER A 25 -4.30 -21.78 9.42
CA SER A 25 -4.53 -21.32 8.05
C SER A 25 -5.36 -20.03 8.04
N ALA A 26 -4.69 -18.90 7.80
CA ALA A 26 -5.30 -17.58 7.72
C ALA A 26 -5.93 -17.30 6.34
N VAL A 27 -5.36 -17.87 5.28
CA VAL A 27 -5.86 -17.79 3.91
C VAL A 27 -5.81 -19.18 3.29
N ARG A 28 -6.90 -19.61 2.66
CA ARG A 28 -7.08 -20.97 2.11
C ARG A 28 -7.39 -20.89 0.62
N SER A 29 -6.49 -21.40 -0.22
CA SER A 29 -6.69 -21.67 -1.64
C SER A 29 -7.47 -20.58 -2.38
N VAL A 30 -6.94 -19.35 -2.33
CA VAL A 30 -7.58 -18.20 -2.98
C VAL A 30 -7.20 -18.16 -4.46
N ASP A 31 -8.23 -18.17 -5.30
CA ASP A 31 -8.17 -17.82 -6.71
C ASP A 31 -8.84 -16.46 -6.93
N LEU A 32 -8.07 -15.47 -7.38
CA LEU A 32 -8.56 -14.11 -7.61
C LEU A 32 -7.77 -13.48 -8.75
N SER A 33 -8.45 -12.83 -9.71
CA SER A 33 -7.80 -12.05 -10.75
C SER A 33 -8.31 -10.62 -10.77
N ILE A 34 -7.41 -9.66 -10.93
CA ILE A 34 -7.72 -8.24 -11.05
C ILE A 34 -7.14 -7.73 -12.37
N GLN A 35 -7.98 -7.11 -13.18
CA GLN A 35 -7.63 -6.50 -14.46
C GLN A 35 -7.11 -5.08 -14.27
N LYS A 36 -6.45 -4.53 -15.28
CA LYS A 36 -6.04 -3.12 -15.25
C LYS A 36 -7.26 -2.20 -15.17
N ALA A 37 -7.17 -1.17 -14.33
CA ALA A 37 -8.23 -0.20 -14.06
C ALA A 37 -9.52 -0.82 -13.46
N GLU A 38 -9.45 -2.04 -12.96
CA GLU A 38 -10.52 -2.65 -12.19
C GLU A 38 -10.38 -2.30 -10.70
N THR A 39 -11.52 -2.05 -10.05
CA THR A 39 -11.59 -1.88 -8.60
C THR A 39 -12.27 -3.10 -8.01
N VAL A 40 -11.55 -3.84 -7.15
CA VAL A 40 -12.07 -5.01 -6.45
C VAL A 40 -12.07 -4.75 -4.95
N ALA A 41 -13.19 -5.05 -4.30
CA ALA A 41 -13.32 -5.00 -2.86
C ALA A 41 -13.32 -6.42 -2.27
N VAL A 42 -12.41 -6.68 -1.33
CA VAL A 42 -12.39 -7.92 -0.55
C VAL A 42 -13.05 -7.66 0.79
N VAL A 43 -14.17 -8.31 1.04
CA VAL A 43 -14.99 -8.13 2.26
C VAL A 43 -15.04 -9.41 3.07
N GLY A 44 -15.19 -9.28 4.38
CA GLY A 44 -15.23 -10.40 5.33
C GLY A 44 -15.07 -9.92 6.76
N GLU A 45 -15.40 -10.77 7.73
CA GLU A 45 -15.32 -10.46 9.15
C GLU A 45 -13.89 -10.12 9.61
N SER A 46 -13.76 -9.49 10.78
CA SER A 46 -12.45 -9.28 11.40
C SER A 46 -11.76 -10.62 11.62
N GLY A 47 -10.47 -10.71 11.29
CA GLY A 47 -9.72 -11.98 11.38
C GLY A 47 -9.88 -12.94 10.20
N ALA A 48 -10.71 -12.62 9.18
CA ALA A 48 -10.90 -13.48 8.00
C ALA A 48 -9.70 -13.58 7.04
N GLY A 49 -8.51 -13.09 7.42
CA GLY A 49 -7.29 -13.21 6.62
C GLY A 49 -7.09 -12.17 5.51
N LYS A 50 -7.98 -11.18 5.37
CA LYS A 50 -7.93 -10.14 4.32
C LYS A 50 -6.58 -9.41 4.26
N SER A 51 -6.13 -8.83 5.37
CA SER A 51 -4.83 -8.16 5.47
C SER A 51 -3.67 -9.12 5.22
N GLN A 52 -3.79 -10.37 5.70
CA GLN A 52 -2.74 -11.36 5.54
C GLN A 52 -2.55 -11.79 4.08
N LEU A 53 -3.63 -11.87 3.29
CA LEU A 53 -3.56 -12.11 1.85
C LEU A 53 -2.65 -11.07 1.17
N PHE A 54 -2.91 -9.79 1.44
CA PHE A 54 -2.18 -8.69 0.80
C PHE A 54 -0.76 -8.50 1.35
N HIS A 55 -0.55 -8.70 2.65
CA HIS A 55 0.79 -8.70 3.23
C HIS A 55 1.65 -9.83 2.67
N ALA A 56 1.09 -11.03 2.55
CA ALA A 56 1.80 -12.21 2.08
C ALA A 56 2.23 -12.09 0.62
N MET A 57 1.37 -11.56 -0.27
CA MET A 57 1.79 -11.34 -1.68
C MET A 57 2.97 -10.37 -1.80
N LEU A 58 3.05 -9.41 -0.88
CA LEU A 58 4.12 -8.43 -0.88
C LEU A 58 5.33 -8.89 -0.09
N GLY A 59 5.34 -10.06 0.55
CA GLY A 59 6.46 -10.50 1.40
C GLY A 59 6.57 -9.72 2.71
N LEU A 60 5.45 -9.22 3.24
CA LEU A 60 5.35 -8.43 4.48
C LEU A 60 4.74 -9.23 5.65
N GLN A 61 4.51 -10.53 5.46
CA GLN A 61 4.01 -11.42 6.50
C GLN A 61 5.00 -11.62 7.66
N ALA A 62 4.49 -12.05 8.81
CA ALA A 62 5.32 -12.38 9.96
C ALA A 62 6.25 -13.57 9.67
N LYS A 63 7.35 -13.69 10.43
CA LYS A 63 8.37 -14.75 10.20
C LYS A 63 7.85 -16.17 10.36
N ASN A 64 6.81 -16.37 11.17
CA ASN A 64 6.15 -17.65 11.38
C ASN A 64 5.09 -17.97 10.32
N ALA A 65 4.93 -17.12 9.30
CA ALA A 65 4.01 -17.36 8.20
C ALA A 65 4.73 -18.00 7.01
N SER A 66 4.08 -18.99 6.41
CA SER A 66 4.46 -19.62 5.15
C SER A 66 3.37 -19.41 4.10
N THR A 67 3.78 -19.37 2.82
CA THR A 67 2.86 -19.19 1.70
C THR A 67 2.99 -20.35 0.72
N SER A 68 1.88 -20.73 0.09
CA SER A 68 1.83 -21.70 -1.00
C SER A 68 0.93 -21.20 -2.13
N GLY A 69 0.98 -21.86 -3.28
CA GLY A 69 0.32 -21.40 -4.50
C GLY A 69 1.12 -20.33 -5.22
N GLU A 70 0.45 -19.59 -6.10
CA GLU A 70 1.07 -18.60 -6.99
C GLU A 70 0.42 -17.22 -6.81
N VAL A 71 1.24 -16.18 -6.82
CA VAL A 71 0.79 -14.80 -6.96
C VAL A 71 1.57 -14.11 -8.08
N LEU A 72 0.85 -13.62 -9.08
CA LEU A 72 1.39 -13.04 -10.30
C LEU A 72 1.05 -11.55 -10.36
N PHE A 73 2.04 -10.71 -10.65
CA PHE A 73 1.84 -9.31 -11.00
C PHE A 73 2.37 -9.04 -12.40
N ASN A 74 1.52 -8.57 -13.31
CA ASN A 74 1.80 -8.46 -14.75
C ASN A 74 2.38 -9.76 -15.37
N GLY A 75 1.96 -10.92 -14.85
CA GLY A 75 2.45 -12.23 -15.29
C GLY A 75 3.80 -12.66 -14.69
N GLN A 76 4.42 -11.85 -13.84
CA GLN A 76 5.61 -12.22 -13.08
C GLN A 76 5.21 -12.76 -11.70
N ALA A 77 5.73 -13.93 -11.34
CA ALA A 77 5.60 -14.50 -10.00
C ALA A 77 6.26 -13.60 -8.94
N LEU A 78 5.52 -13.27 -7.88
CA LEU A 78 6.01 -12.52 -6.72
C LEU A 78 6.51 -13.44 -5.60
N ASN A 79 5.93 -14.64 -5.49
CA ASN A 79 6.35 -15.67 -4.56
C ASN A 79 7.81 -16.10 -4.84
N GLY A 80 8.63 -16.18 -3.79
CA GLY A 80 10.04 -16.56 -3.89
C GLY A 80 11.00 -15.45 -4.33
N LEU A 81 10.50 -14.25 -4.67
CA LEU A 81 11.38 -13.10 -4.91
C LEU A 81 12.13 -12.72 -3.63
N SER A 82 13.41 -12.39 -3.77
CA SER A 82 14.20 -11.84 -2.67
C SER A 82 13.64 -10.49 -2.21
N THR A 83 13.95 -10.08 -0.98
CA THR A 83 13.55 -8.76 -0.46
C THR A 83 14.01 -7.61 -1.37
N ARG A 84 15.19 -7.74 -2.00
CA ARG A 84 15.71 -6.75 -2.96
C ARG A 84 14.81 -6.64 -4.19
N GLN A 85 14.44 -7.76 -4.80
CA GLN A 85 13.54 -7.79 -5.97
C GLN A 85 12.15 -7.29 -5.61
N LEU A 86 11.63 -7.66 -4.43
CA LEU A 86 10.35 -7.13 -3.96
C LEU A 86 10.40 -5.61 -3.76
N ASN A 87 11.51 -5.05 -3.28
CA ASN A 87 11.66 -3.60 -3.10
C ASN A 87 11.72 -2.82 -4.43
N GLU A 88 12.03 -3.47 -5.54
CA GLU A 88 11.93 -2.85 -6.89
C GLU A 88 10.46 -2.77 -7.36
N ILE A 89 9.58 -3.59 -6.79
CA ILE A 89 8.14 -3.64 -7.10
C ILE A 89 7.34 -2.79 -6.11
N ARG A 90 7.63 -2.92 -4.82
CA ARG A 90 7.00 -2.18 -3.72
C ARG A 90 7.27 -0.68 -3.88
N GLY A 91 6.25 0.14 -3.66
CA GLY A 91 6.33 1.59 -3.80
C GLY A 91 6.31 2.05 -5.25
N VAL A 92 7.00 1.38 -6.18
CA VAL A 92 7.07 1.75 -7.60
C VAL A 92 5.87 1.25 -8.39
N SER A 93 5.62 -0.05 -8.38
CA SER A 93 4.60 -0.70 -9.21
C SER A 93 3.35 -1.05 -8.40
N ILE A 94 3.53 -1.34 -7.11
CA ILE A 94 2.45 -1.61 -6.16
C ILE A 94 2.59 -0.66 -4.98
N GLY A 95 1.58 0.21 -4.79
CA GLY A 95 1.45 1.06 -3.61
C GLY A 95 0.55 0.39 -2.57
N MET A 96 0.85 0.61 -1.29
CA MET A 96 0.03 0.11 -0.19
C MET A 96 -0.37 1.24 0.74
N ILE A 97 -1.66 1.30 1.07
CA ILE A 97 -2.25 2.18 2.07
C ILE A 97 -2.61 1.29 3.26
N PHE A 98 -1.90 1.44 4.36
CA PHE A 98 -2.09 0.66 5.59
C PHE A 98 -3.26 1.19 6.43
N GLN A 99 -3.73 0.38 7.38
CA GLN A 99 -4.87 0.70 8.24
C GLN A 99 -4.65 1.91 9.15
N ASP A 100 -3.45 2.07 9.75
CA ASP A 100 -3.15 3.17 10.70
C ASP A 100 -2.03 4.10 10.18
N PRO A 101 -2.33 5.38 9.86
CA PRO A 101 -1.34 6.37 9.46
C PRO A 101 -0.20 6.59 10.47
N MET A 102 -0.45 6.41 11.77
CA MET A 102 0.57 6.60 12.81
C MET A 102 1.63 5.51 12.81
N THR A 103 1.27 4.30 12.38
CA THR A 103 2.25 3.23 12.18
C THR A 103 3.03 3.40 10.88
N ALA A 104 2.42 4.05 9.87
CA ALA A 104 3.05 4.28 8.58
C ALA A 104 4.01 5.49 8.56
N LEU A 105 3.82 6.48 9.43
CA LEU A 105 4.64 7.69 9.48
C LEU A 105 5.57 7.71 10.69
N ASN A 106 6.85 7.97 10.46
CA ASN A 106 7.82 8.19 11.54
C ASN A 106 7.55 9.53 12.24
N PRO A 107 7.21 9.55 13.55
CA PRO A 107 6.80 10.77 14.26
C PRO A 107 7.94 11.79 14.45
N TYR A 108 9.20 11.36 14.30
CA TYR A 108 10.40 12.19 14.46
C TYR A 108 10.88 12.82 13.16
N LEU A 109 10.24 12.51 12.02
CA LEU A 109 10.61 13.03 10.71
C LEU A 109 9.53 13.96 10.18
N ARG A 110 9.94 15.05 9.54
CA ARG A 110 9.00 15.93 8.83
C ARG A 110 8.32 15.18 7.68
N ILE A 111 7.07 15.54 7.39
CA ILE A 111 6.27 14.95 6.32
C ILE A 111 7.00 15.02 4.98
N GLY A 112 7.50 16.20 4.63
CA GLY A 112 8.22 16.41 3.38
C GLY A 112 9.47 15.56 3.25
N LYS A 113 10.18 15.29 4.36
CA LYS A 113 11.38 14.44 4.35
C LYS A 113 11.02 12.99 4.02
N GLN A 114 10.01 12.44 4.70
CA GLN A 114 9.57 11.05 4.50
C GLN A 114 8.98 10.83 3.10
N LEU A 115 8.18 11.78 2.61
CA LEU A 115 7.64 11.73 1.26
C LEU A 115 8.73 11.88 0.19
N SER A 116 9.73 12.73 0.41
CA SER A 116 10.85 12.86 -0.53
C SER A 116 11.68 11.59 -0.59
N GLU A 117 11.89 10.92 0.56
CA GLU A 117 12.65 9.67 0.65
C GLU A 117 12.09 8.58 -0.27
N VAL A 118 10.77 8.50 -0.44
CA VAL A 118 10.14 7.58 -1.41
C VAL A 118 10.70 7.78 -2.81
N LEU A 119 10.78 9.04 -3.29
CA LEU A 119 11.31 9.36 -4.62
C LEU A 119 12.83 9.24 -4.69
N GLU A 120 13.54 9.54 -3.59
CA GLU A 120 14.98 9.36 -3.48
C GLU A 120 15.35 7.87 -3.65
N VAL A 121 14.68 6.98 -2.91
CA VAL A 121 14.94 5.53 -2.90
C VAL A 121 14.49 4.86 -4.19
N HIS A 122 13.28 5.17 -4.66
CA HIS A 122 12.65 4.41 -5.74
C HIS A 122 12.83 5.01 -7.13
N GLN A 123 13.22 6.29 -7.24
CA GLN A 123 13.43 6.96 -8.53
C GLN A 123 14.80 7.62 -8.65
N GLY A 124 15.69 7.47 -7.65
CA GLY A 124 17.03 8.04 -7.67
C GLY A 124 17.04 9.58 -7.69
N MET A 125 15.95 10.24 -7.30
CA MET A 125 15.86 11.68 -7.30
C MET A 125 16.73 12.27 -6.18
N SER A 126 17.31 13.46 -6.41
CA SER A 126 17.84 14.23 -5.28
C SER A 126 16.69 14.80 -4.45
N ARG A 127 16.91 15.02 -3.15
CA ARG A 127 15.93 15.67 -2.27
C ARG A 127 15.40 17.00 -2.83
N LYS A 128 16.27 17.80 -3.44
CA LYS A 128 15.88 19.08 -4.06
C LYS A 128 14.89 18.86 -5.22
N ALA A 129 15.12 17.84 -6.04
CA ALA A 129 14.24 17.49 -7.15
C ALA A 129 12.92 16.86 -6.67
N ALA A 130 12.94 16.08 -5.59
CA ALA A 130 11.77 15.41 -5.02
C ALA A 130 10.76 16.39 -4.39
N LYS A 131 11.20 17.56 -3.90
CA LYS A 131 10.33 18.53 -3.21
C LYS A 131 9.12 18.96 -4.04
N GLN A 132 9.30 19.26 -5.33
CA GLN A 132 8.20 19.74 -6.18
C GLN A 132 7.15 18.66 -6.45
N PRO A 133 7.50 17.43 -6.87
CA PRO A 133 6.58 16.31 -6.94
C PRO A 133 5.82 16.04 -5.63
N VAL A 134 6.50 16.12 -4.48
CA VAL A 134 5.87 15.93 -3.17
C VAL A 134 4.83 17.00 -2.90
N LEU A 135 5.15 18.29 -3.11
CA LEU A 135 4.19 19.38 -2.94
C LEU A 135 3.00 19.25 -3.88
N ALA A 136 3.23 18.84 -5.13
CA ALA A 136 2.18 18.58 -6.09
C ALA A 136 1.26 17.42 -5.64
N MET A 137 1.83 16.35 -5.08
CA MET A 137 1.06 15.23 -4.55
C MET A 137 0.26 15.62 -3.31
N LEU A 138 0.86 16.34 -2.36
CA LEU A 138 0.17 16.88 -1.18
C LEU A 138 -1.02 17.78 -1.58
N LYS A 139 -0.85 18.59 -2.63
CA LYS A 139 -1.93 19.37 -3.23
C LYS A 139 -3.02 18.46 -3.86
N LYS A 140 -2.61 17.41 -4.59
CA LYS A 140 -3.55 16.47 -5.24
C LYS A 140 -4.45 15.76 -4.22
N VAL A 141 -3.90 15.34 -3.08
CA VAL A 141 -4.69 14.75 -1.97
C VAL A 141 -5.46 15.79 -1.14
N LYS A 142 -5.52 17.04 -1.61
CA LYS A 142 -6.23 18.18 -1.01
C LYS A 142 -5.78 18.51 0.42
N LEU A 143 -4.48 18.45 0.72
CA LEU A 143 -4.00 18.99 2.00
C LEU A 143 -4.05 20.52 2.00
N PRO A 144 -4.49 21.13 3.12
CA PRO A 144 -4.41 22.57 3.29
C PRO A 144 -2.94 22.97 3.37
N ASP A 145 -2.58 24.04 2.66
CA ASP A 145 -1.21 24.58 2.56
C ASP A 145 -0.11 23.48 2.46
N PRO A 146 0.07 22.89 1.27
CA PRO A 146 1.08 21.85 1.06
C PRO A 146 2.50 22.25 1.48
N ALA A 147 2.84 23.54 1.38
CA ALA A 147 4.15 24.05 1.76
C ALA A 147 4.35 24.03 3.27
N ALA A 148 3.34 24.48 4.04
CA ALA A 148 3.36 24.34 5.49
C ALA A 148 3.38 22.86 5.91
N CYS A 149 2.53 22.02 5.30
CA CYS A 149 2.46 20.60 5.64
C CYS A 149 3.78 19.88 5.39
N TYR A 150 4.49 20.21 4.32
CA TYR A 150 5.81 19.65 4.01
C TYR A 150 6.81 19.82 5.18
N GLU A 151 6.73 20.93 5.91
CA GLU A 151 7.63 21.25 7.03
C GLU A 151 7.12 20.75 8.39
N GLN A 152 5.87 20.29 8.48
CA GLN A 152 5.27 19.77 9.69
C GLN A 152 5.72 18.34 10.00
N TYR A 153 5.51 17.92 11.25
CA TYR A 153 5.64 16.54 11.73
C TYR A 153 4.26 15.86 11.80
N PRO A 154 4.19 14.51 11.80
CA PRO A 154 2.92 13.79 11.86
C PRO A 154 2.02 14.21 13.02
N HIS A 155 2.58 14.41 14.21
CA HIS A 155 1.82 14.79 15.41
C HIS A 155 1.17 16.19 15.31
N GLN A 156 1.59 17.03 14.36
CA GLN A 156 1.00 18.35 14.11
C GLN A 156 -0.18 18.32 13.14
N LEU A 157 -0.44 17.18 12.50
CA LEU A 157 -1.54 16.98 11.56
C LEU A 157 -2.76 16.37 12.26
N SER A 158 -3.97 16.68 11.78
CA SER A 158 -5.18 15.95 12.16
C SER A 158 -5.15 14.51 11.62
N GLY A 159 -5.98 13.62 12.17
CA GLY A 159 -6.08 12.23 11.69
C GLY A 159 -6.33 12.12 10.18
N GLY A 160 -7.33 12.85 9.68
CA GLY A 160 -7.63 12.88 8.24
C GLY A 160 -6.50 13.46 7.38
N MET A 161 -5.74 14.43 7.88
CA MET A 161 -4.54 14.92 7.18
C MET A 161 -3.44 13.86 7.13
N ARG A 162 -3.18 13.15 8.24
CA ARG A 162 -2.19 12.04 8.27
C ARG A 162 -2.54 10.94 7.27
N GLN A 163 -3.82 10.61 7.16
CA GLN A 163 -4.29 9.61 6.22
C GLN A 163 -4.12 10.04 4.77
N ARG A 164 -4.44 11.30 4.45
CA ARG A 164 -4.16 11.88 3.13
C ARG A 164 -2.67 11.91 2.83
N VAL A 165 -1.80 12.15 3.81
CA VAL A 165 -0.34 11.99 3.65
C VAL A 165 0.05 10.54 3.33
N MET A 166 -0.52 9.56 4.02
CA MET A 166 -0.28 8.14 3.75
C MET A 166 -0.73 7.75 2.33
N ILE A 167 -1.89 8.25 1.88
CA ILE A 167 -2.36 8.07 0.51
C ILE A 167 -1.40 8.74 -0.48
N ALA A 168 -0.97 9.97 -0.21
CA ALA A 168 0.03 10.67 -1.03
C ALA A 168 1.31 9.83 -1.15
N MET A 169 1.81 9.30 -0.04
CA MET A 169 3.01 8.45 0.01
C MET A 169 2.90 7.24 -0.90
N ALA A 170 1.77 6.51 -0.84
CA ALA A 170 1.51 5.35 -1.69
C ALA A 170 1.38 5.72 -3.19
N LEU A 171 0.95 6.95 -3.50
CA LEU A 171 0.73 7.43 -4.86
C LEU A 171 1.94 8.08 -5.53
N LEU A 172 2.98 8.45 -4.77
CA LEU A 172 4.09 9.28 -5.25
C LEU A 172 4.77 8.72 -6.51
N CYS A 173 5.04 7.42 -6.54
CA CYS A 173 5.68 6.78 -7.68
C CYS A 173 4.70 6.38 -8.79
N LYS A 174 3.41 6.70 -8.67
CA LYS A 174 2.34 6.38 -9.63
C LYS A 174 2.25 4.86 -9.91
N PRO A 175 2.03 4.05 -8.86
CA PRO A 175 1.95 2.60 -9.01
C PRO A 175 0.79 2.19 -9.92
N GLN A 176 0.91 1.00 -10.53
CA GLN A 176 -0.12 0.41 -11.38
C GLN A 176 -1.22 -0.26 -10.57
N LEU A 177 -0.89 -0.73 -9.36
CA LEU A 177 -1.81 -1.33 -8.40
C LEU A 177 -1.72 -0.57 -7.07
N ILE A 178 -2.87 -0.29 -6.47
CA ILE A 178 -2.96 0.20 -5.10
C ILE A 178 -3.74 -0.81 -4.28
N ILE A 179 -3.14 -1.24 -3.19
CA ILE A 179 -3.79 -2.03 -2.17
C ILE A 179 -4.13 -1.09 -1.03
N ALA A 180 -5.38 -1.12 -0.60
CA ALA A 180 -5.88 -0.26 0.45
C ALA A 180 -6.54 -1.14 1.51
N ASP A 181 -5.84 -1.31 2.64
CA ASP A 181 -6.32 -2.14 3.74
C ASP A 181 -7.06 -1.26 4.75
N GLU A 182 -8.38 -1.37 4.76
CA GLU A 182 -9.27 -0.54 5.58
C GLU A 182 -8.99 0.98 5.49
N PRO A 183 -8.86 1.54 4.27
CA PRO A 183 -8.35 2.89 4.05
C PRO A 183 -9.36 3.98 4.42
N THR A 184 -10.50 3.63 5.02
CA THR A 184 -11.59 4.54 5.36
C THR A 184 -11.98 4.48 6.83
N THR A 185 -11.48 3.51 7.61
CA THR A 185 -11.90 3.29 9.02
C THR A 185 -11.61 4.50 9.91
N ALA A 186 -10.55 5.26 9.63
CA ALA A 186 -10.19 6.47 10.38
C ALA A 186 -10.76 7.80 9.80
N LEU A 187 -11.63 7.74 8.77
CA LEU A 187 -12.19 8.93 8.11
C LEU A 187 -13.65 9.16 8.44
N ASP A 188 -14.00 10.44 8.62
CA ASP A 188 -15.37 10.92 8.52
C ASP A 188 -15.97 10.54 7.15
N VAL A 189 -17.26 10.17 7.14
CA VAL A 189 -18.06 9.76 5.97
C VAL A 189 -17.94 10.75 4.81
N THR A 190 -17.83 12.06 5.10
CA THR A 190 -17.64 13.09 4.07
C THR A 190 -16.28 13.01 3.37
N VAL A 191 -15.22 12.59 4.06
CA VAL A 191 -13.86 12.49 3.51
C VAL A 191 -13.64 11.19 2.73
N GLN A 192 -14.33 10.11 3.10
CA GLN A 192 -14.27 8.81 2.42
C GLN A 192 -14.68 8.91 0.94
N SER A 193 -15.77 9.62 0.65
CA SER A 193 -16.29 9.82 -0.72
C SER A 193 -15.32 10.59 -1.63
N ASP A 194 -14.50 11.44 -1.02
CA ASP A 194 -13.56 12.33 -1.70
C ASP A 194 -12.26 11.62 -2.10
N ILE A 195 -11.85 10.62 -1.30
CA ILE A 195 -10.64 9.82 -1.55
C ILE A 195 -10.90 8.72 -2.58
N ILE A 196 -12.09 8.13 -2.59
CA ILE A 196 -12.46 7.09 -3.56
C ILE A 196 -12.55 7.64 -5.01
N LYS A 197 -12.73 8.96 -5.17
CA LYS A 197 -12.84 9.65 -6.48
C LYS A 197 -11.52 10.20 -7.04
N LEU A 198 -10.39 10.05 -6.32
CA LEU A 198 -9.06 10.57 -6.71
C LEU A 198 -8.31 9.66 -7.69
#